data_AF-A0A350P928-F1
#
_entry.id   AF-A0A350P928-F1
#
_cell.length_a   1.000
_cell.length_b   1.000
_cell.length_c   1.000
_cell.angle_alpha   90.00
_cell.angle_beta   90.00
_cell.angle_gamma   90.00
#
_symmetry.space_group_name_H-M   'P 1'
#
loop_
_entity.id
_entity.type
_entity.pdbx_description
1 polymer ?
#
loop_
_entity_poly.entity_id
_entity_poly.type
_entity_poly.pdbx_seq_one_letter_code
_entity_poly.pdbx_strand_id
1 'polypeptide(L)'
;MATFSVNDQVRRVVATGDGSNDSFSFSFQVNAITDVKVFVDGTLKTAGSHYNIVNSSAAAGLNTDGTGVAKFTGGNIPANAATVTILSDVPVARTSVYTAGGNITAASLEADLDTMTMMAGDREERDTRALLAPVQDPTTIDMTLPAKADRAGKVLGFNSSTGNPEATQQVTGAAVNVSGLSAGASPTASVATSGGTATFSLGIPAGATGPAGATGAAGSAGAAASVAVGSVTTNSLSAGASATAAVANGGSSSAAQLNFTFGIPAGATGAQGPQGPQGPAGSGAGDLLASNNLSDLANAGTARTNLGLGTIATQANNSVNIDGGAIDAVTIGTNSAVTDLRVDNLKLDGNAVTSTNTNGTIDLTADGTGNVVVKGNTNPGTVVFNCESNSHGQTVKAQPHSASVTNTLTLPPGGD
;
A
#
# COMPACT_ATOMS: atom_id res chain seq x y z
N MET A 1 52.52 -32.15 -13.64
CA MET A 1 51.34 -31.41 -13.18
C MET A 1 51.12 -31.78 -11.73
N ALA A 2 50.89 -30.81 -10.86
CA ALA A 2 50.89 -31.05 -9.42
C ALA A 2 49.67 -31.91 -9.03
N THR A 3 49.91 -32.93 -8.20
CA THR A 3 48.87 -33.84 -7.70
C THR A 3 48.53 -33.38 -6.29
N PHE A 4 47.58 -32.47 -6.19
CA PHE A 4 47.08 -31.98 -4.92
C PHE A 4 45.56 -32.10 -4.91
N SER A 5 44.99 -32.24 -3.71
CA SER A 5 43.53 -32.19 -3.58
C SER A 5 43.06 -30.74 -3.68
N VAL A 6 42.09 -30.47 -4.56
CA VAL A 6 41.34 -29.22 -4.54
C VAL A 6 40.38 -29.27 -3.36
N ASN A 7 40.55 -28.37 -2.38
CA ASN A 7 39.70 -28.33 -1.19
C ASN A 7 38.69 -27.19 -1.24
N ASP A 8 37.66 -27.30 -0.40
CA ASP A 8 36.64 -26.25 -0.26
C ASP A 8 37.23 -25.05 0.48
N GLN A 9 37.47 -23.97 -0.27
CA GLN A 9 37.99 -22.70 0.22
C GLN A 9 37.40 -21.56 -0.62
N VAL A 10 37.24 -20.40 0.01
CA VAL A 10 36.89 -19.18 -0.71
C VAL A 10 37.98 -18.90 -1.73
N ARG A 11 37.63 -18.90 -3.02
CA ARG A 11 38.58 -18.75 -4.14
C ARG A 11 38.99 -17.30 -4.40
N ARG A 12 38.99 -16.50 -3.33
CA ARG A 12 39.32 -15.09 -3.32
C ARG A 12 39.92 -14.67 -1.98
N VAL A 13 40.98 -13.89 -2.04
CA VAL A 13 41.57 -13.18 -0.90
C VAL A 13 41.36 -11.69 -1.08
N VAL A 14 41.00 -11.00 0.01
CA VAL A 14 40.98 -9.53 0.09
C VAL A 14 41.87 -9.13 1.25
N ALA A 15 42.84 -8.27 0.98
CA ALA A 15 43.80 -7.75 1.95
C ALA A 15 43.94 -6.24 1.81
N THR A 16 44.50 -5.59 2.83
CA THR A 16 44.76 -4.16 2.83
C THR A 16 46.26 -3.92 2.73
N GLY A 17 46.67 -3.07 1.79
CA GLY A 17 48.06 -2.60 1.68
C GLY A 17 48.41 -1.65 2.84
N ASP A 18 49.65 -1.72 3.29
CA ASP A 18 50.20 -0.84 4.33
C ASP A 18 51.21 0.18 3.76
N GLY A 19 51.45 0.15 2.44
CA GLY A 19 52.45 0.96 1.74
C GLY A 19 53.87 0.38 1.75
N SER A 20 54.08 -0.82 2.29
CA SER A 20 55.41 -1.44 2.38
C SER A 20 55.40 -2.96 2.13
N ASN A 21 54.32 -3.67 2.45
CA ASN A 21 54.15 -5.09 2.21
C ASN A 21 53.97 -5.36 0.72
N ASP A 22 54.93 -6.06 0.13
CA ASP A 22 54.94 -6.41 -1.29
C ASP A 22 54.32 -7.79 -1.58
N SER A 23 53.94 -8.55 -0.55
CA SER A 23 53.63 -9.98 -0.67
C SER A 23 52.30 -10.33 -0.01
N PHE A 24 51.41 -10.95 -0.78
CA PHE A 24 50.07 -11.34 -0.33
C PHE A 24 49.79 -12.79 -0.69
N SER A 25 49.56 -13.64 0.31
CA SER A 25 49.37 -15.08 0.12
C SER A 25 47.93 -15.41 -0.30
N PHE A 26 47.75 -16.48 -1.06
CA PHE A 26 46.46 -17.11 -1.33
C PHE A 26 46.52 -18.61 -1.03
N SER A 27 45.42 -19.15 -0.49
CA SER A 27 45.30 -20.53 -0.01
C SER A 27 44.40 -21.41 -0.87
N PHE A 28 43.68 -20.85 -1.85
CA PHE A 28 42.95 -21.64 -2.83
C PHE A 28 43.93 -22.25 -3.84
N GLN A 29 43.64 -23.47 -4.31
CA GLN A 29 44.50 -24.15 -5.28
C GLN A 29 44.18 -23.73 -6.72
N VAL A 30 45.24 -23.57 -7.53
CA VAL A 30 45.18 -23.35 -8.98
C VAL A 30 46.18 -24.26 -9.70
N ASN A 31 45.90 -24.59 -10.96
CA ASN A 31 46.79 -25.43 -11.77
C ASN A 31 47.94 -24.64 -12.41
N ALA A 32 47.71 -23.36 -12.70
CA ALA A 32 48.70 -22.48 -13.31
C ALA A 32 48.67 -21.08 -12.71
N ILE A 33 49.82 -20.40 -12.74
CA ILE A 33 49.93 -18.99 -12.32
C ILE A 33 49.04 -18.04 -13.14
N THR A 34 48.66 -18.45 -14.35
CA THR A 34 47.76 -17.70 -15.24
C THR A 34 46.33 -17.64 -14.74
N ASP A 35 45.97 -18.57 -13.86
CA ASP A 35 44.63 -18.71 -13.28
C ASP A 35 44.45 -17.78 -12.08
N VAL A 36 45.49 -17.02 -11.70
CA VAL A 36 45.42 -16.03 -10.63
C VAL A 36 45.32 -14.63 -11.23
N LYS A 37 44.33 -13.85 -10.78
CA LYS A 37 44.19 -12.42 -11.08
C LYS A 37 44.38 -11.60 -9.82
N VAL A 38 45.06 -10.46 -9.95
CA VAL A 38 45.28 -9.52 -8.84
C VAL A 38 44.72 -8.15 -9.23
N PHE A 39 43.91 -7.59 -8.35
CA PHE A 39 43.35 -6.25 -8.47
C PHE A 39 43.88 -5.39 -7.32
N VAL A 40 44.10 -4.10 -7.61
CA VAL A 40 44.33 -3.08 -6.58
C VAL A 40 43.30 -1.99 -6.78
N ASP A 41 42.53 -1.69 -5.73
CA ASP A 41 41.39 -0.75 -5.75
C ASP A 41 40.43 -1.00 -6.92
N GLY A 42 40.13 -2.28 -7.17
CA GLY A 42 39.25 -2.73 -8.25
C GLY A 42 39.86 -2.71 -9.65
N THR A 43 41.11 -2.24 -9.81
CA THR A 43 41.79 -2.22 -11.12
C THR A 43 42.63 -3.48 -11.32
N LEU A 44 42.36 -4.24 -12.39
CA LEU A 44 43.14 -5.42 -12.76
C LEU A 44 44.60 -5.03 -13.03
N LYS A 45 45.52 -5.76 -12.40
CA LYS A 45 46.96 -5.59 -12.62
C LYS A 45 47.49 -6.67 -13.57
N THR A 46 48.51 -6.32 -14.32
CA THR A 46 49.15 -7.21 -15.30
C THR A 46 50.24 -8.04 -14.63
N ALA A 47 50.10 -9.38 -14.66
CA ALA A 47 51.13 -10.32 -14.22
C ALA A 47 52.45 -10.12 -15.00
N GLY A 48 53.59 -10.35 -14.37
CA GLY A 48 54.93 -10.11 -14.94
C GLY A 48 55.40 -8.65 -14.85
N SER A 49 54.47 -7.68 -14.92
CA SER A 49 54.80 -6.25 -14.84
C SER A 49 54.53 -5.67 -13.45
N HIS A 50 53.33 -5.87 -12.91
CA HIS A 50 52.94 -5.29 -11.61
C HIS A 50 53.14 -6.27 -10.45
N TYR A 51 52.95 -7.56 -10.69
CA TYR A 51 53.15 -8.63 -9.72
C TYR A 51 53.61 -9.91 -10.41
N ASN A 52 54.25 -10.78 -9.64
CA ASN A 52 54.59 -12.14 -10.01
C ASN A 52 53.95 -13.11 -9.02
N ILE A 53 53.63 -14.32 -9.48
CA ILE A 53 53.26 -15.41 -8.57
C ILE A 53 54.52 -16.15 -8.17
N VAL A 54 54.76 -16.22 -6.87
CA VAL A 54 55.88 -16.94 -6.27
C VAL A 54 55.37 -17.95 -5.25
N ASN A 55 56.15 -19.00 -5.03
CA ASN A 55 55.89 -19.98 -3.99
C ASN A 55 56.24 -19.39 -2.61
N SER A 56 55.95 -20.12 -1.54
CA SER A 56 56.22 -19.66 -0.16
C SER A 56 57.72 -19.49 0.16
N SER A 57 58.62 -19.96 -0.71
CA SER A 57 60.07 -19.72 -0.64
C SER A 57 60.55 -18.58 -1.54
N ALA A 58 59.62 -17.75 -2.05
CA ALA A 58 59.84 -16.63 -2.97
C ALA A 58 60.44 -17.00 -4.34
N ALA A 59 60.41 -18.28 -4.74
CA ALA A 59 60.78 -18.71 -6.09
C ALA A 59 59.58 -18.58 -7.06
N ALA A 60 59.84 -18.31 -8.34
CA ALA A 60 58.79 -18.16 -9.34
C ALA A 60 57.94 -19.45 -9.48
N GLY A 61 56.62 -19.29 -9.52
CA GLY A 61 55.67 -20.40 -9.65
C GLY A 61 54.76 -20.59 -8.43
N LEU A 62 54.01 -21.68 -8.42
CA LEU A 62 53.12 -22.08 -7.33
C LEU A 62 53.86 -22.97 -6.32
N ASN A 63 53.29 -23.11 -5.13
CA ASN A 63 53.60 -24.21 -4.23
C ASN A 63 53.19 -25.56 -4.85
N THR A 64 53.73 -26.65 -4.32
CA THR A 64 53.39 -28.02 -4.78
C THR A 64 51.92 -28.38 -4.58
N ASP A 65 51.22 -27.67 -3.70
CA ASP A 65 49.79 -27.83 -3.43
C ASP A 65 48.91 -26.85 -4.24
N GLY A 66 49.49 -26.11 -5.19
CA GLY A 66 48.74 -25.16 -6.02
C GLY A 66 48.46 -23.81 -5.37
N THR A 67 48.90 -23.58 -4.12
CA THR A 67 48.80 -22.28 -3.44
C THR A 67 49.97 -21.36 -3.82
N GLY A 68 50.00 -20.12 -3.32
CA GLY A 68 51.12 -19.23 -3.59
C GLY A 68 51.00 -17.84 -3.02
N VAL A 69 51.88 -16.96 -3.49
CA VAL A 69 51.99 -15.56 -3.07
C VAL A 69 51.98 -14.67 -4.30
N ALA A 70 51.08 -13.69 -4.34
CA ALA A 70 51.18 -12.56 -5.24
C ALA A 70 52.21 -11.56 -4.69
N LYS A 71 53.36 -11.48 -5.34
CA LYS A 71 54.45 -10.57 -4.99
C LYS A 71 54.52 -9.41 -5.98
N PHE A 72 54.26 -8.20 -5.50
CA PHE A 72 54.34 -6.98 -6.29
C PHE A 72 55.78 -6.65 -6.68
N THR A 73 55.96 -6.12 -7.89
CA THR A 73 57.27 -5.68 -8.37
C THR A 73 57.63 -4.32 -7.75
N GLY A 74 58.92 -3.97 -7.76
CA GLY A 74 59.40 -2.69 -7.25
C GLY A 74 58.67 -1.51 -7.91
N GLY A 75 58.19 -0.57 -7.10
CA GLY A 75 57.39 0.58 -7.55
C GLY A 75 55.89 0.31 -7.72
N ASN A 76 55.44 -0.94 -7.54
CA ASN A 76 54.02 -1.34 -7.62
C ASN A 76 53.45 -1.80 -6.27
N ILE A 77 54.17 -1.59 -5.17
CA ILE A 77 53.71 -1.94 -3.82
C ILE A 77 52.39 -1.20 -3.55
N PRO A 78 51.31 -1.90 -3.16
CA PRO A 78 50.03 -1.27 -2.84
C PRO A 78 50.20 -0.22 -1.74
N ALA A 79 49.64 0.96 -1.97
CA ALA A 79 49.69 2.05 -1.01
C ALA A 79 48.97 1.69 0.31
N ASN A 80 49.21 2.47 1.37
CA ASN A 80 48.48 2.33 2.62
C ASN A 80 46.96 2.49 2.35
N ALA A 81 46.17 1.57 2.90
CA ALA A 81 44.72 1.46 2.73
C ALA A 81 44.25 1.03 1.33
N ALA A 82 45.15 0.75 0.39
CA ALA A 82 44.77 0.18 -0.90
C ALA A 82 44.18 -1.23 -0.69
N THR A 83 43.09 -1.55 -1.38
CA THR A 83 42.48 -2.89 -1.33
C THR A 83 43.15 -3.79 -2.36
N VAL A 84 43.78 -4.87 -1.90
CA VAL A 84 44.38 -5.91 -2.74
C VAL A 84 43.43 -7.09 -2.80
N THR A 85 42.96 -7.43 -4.00
CA THR A 85 42.11 -8.59 -4.23
C THR A 85 42.84 -9.60 -5.10
N ILE A 86 42.98 -10.82 -4.62
CA ILE A 86 43.53 -11.96 -5.37
C ILE A 86 42.40 -12.94 -5.62
N LEU A 87 42.20 -13.36 -6.86
CA LEU A 87 41.06 -14.18 -7.28
C LEU A 87 41.54 -15.31 -8.20
N SER A 88 40.94 -16.49 -8.06
CA SER A 88 41.02 -17.57 -9.05
C SER A 88 40.10 -17.29 -10.25
N ASP A 89 40.63 -17.45 -11.45
CA ASP A 89 39.94 -17.28 -12.72
C ASP A 89 40.39 -18.37 -13.69
N VAL A 90 39.92 -19.59 -13.45
CA VAL A 90 40.20 -20.75 -14.31
C VAL A 90 39.39 -20.63 -15.61
N PRO A 91 40.05 -20.60 -16.79
CA PRO A 91 39.35 -20.51 -18.05
C PRO A 91 38.41 -21.69 -18.29
N VAL A 92 37.20 -21.44 -18.79
CA VAL A 92 36.26 -22.51 -19.20
C VAL A 92 36.72 -23.13 -20.53
N ALA A 93 37.75 -23.96 -20.45
CA ALA A 93 38.29 -24.73 -21.56
C ALA A 93 38.76 -26.10 -21.06
N ARG A 94 38.61 -27.13 -21.90
CA ARG A 94 39.25 -28.44 -21.70
C ARG A 94 40.37 -28.58 -22.70
N THR A 95 41.57 -28.86 -22.21
CA THR A 95 42.75 -29.11 -23.06
C THR A 95 42.96 -30.59 -23.37
N SER A 96 42.38 -31.49 -22.57
CA SER A 96 42.49 -32.94 -22.77
C SER A 96 41.62 -33.44 -23.93
N VAL A 97 42.22 -34.29 -24.76
CA VAL A 97 41.58 -34.97 -25.90
C VAL A 97 41.83 -36.47 -25.77
N TYR A 98 40.80 -37.22 -25.40
CA TYR A 98 40.87 -38.68 -25.33
C TYR A 98 40.56 -39.30 -26.70
N THR A 99 41.36 -40.27 -27.11
CA THR A 99 41.15 -41.02 -28.38
C THR A 99 40.69 -42.44 -28.07
N ALA A 100 39.81 -42.99 -28.90
CA ALA A 100 39.36 -44.37 -28.76
C ALA A 100 40.54 -45.35 -28.79
N GLY A 101 40.61 -46.24 -27.78
CA GLY A 101 41.73 -47.18 -27.61
C GLY A 101 43.04 -46.55 -27.10
N GLY A 102 43.08 -45.24 -26.86
CA GLY A 102 44.23 -44.57 -26.25
C GLY A 102 44.31 -44.76 -24.74
N ASN A 103 45.52 -44.71 -24.19
CA ASN A 103 45.73 -44.78 -22.74
C ASN A 103 45.18 -43.53 -22.04
N ILE A 104 44.27 -43.72 -21.09
CA ILE A 104 43.87 -42.68 -20.12
C ILE A 104 44.80 -42.83 -18.92
N THR A 105 45.52 -41.78 -18.56
CA THR A 105 46.41 -41.78 -17.40
C THR A 105 45.70 -41.20 -16.18
N ALA A 106 46.06 -41.65 -14.98
CA ALA A 106 45.58 -41.00 -13.75
C ALA A 106 45.88 -39.50 -13.79
N ALA A 107 47.08 -39.10 -14.24
CA ALA A 107 47.46 -37.70 -14.35
C ALA A 107 46.53 -36.86 -15.27
N SER A 108 46.08 -37.42 -16.40
CA SER A 108 45.13 -36.72 -17.29
C SER A 108 43.73 -36.63 -16.68
N LEU A 109 43.32 -37.65 -15.92
CA LEU A 109 42.03 -37.66 -15.24
C LEU A 109 42.01 -36.64 -14.09
N GLU A 110 43.03 -36.67 -13.23
CA GLU A 110 43.18 -35.69 -12.15
C GLU A 110 43.24 -34.25 -12.73
N ALA A 111 43.96 -34.03 -13.83
CA ALA A 111 43.98 -32.73 -14.51
C ALA A 111 42.59 -32.18 -14.83
N ASP A 112 41.79 -33.00 -15.49
CA ASP A 112 40.46 -32.60 -15.93
C ASP A 112 39.52 -32.43 -14.73
N LEU A 113 39.56 -33.36 -13.77
CA LEU A 113 38.71 -33.31 -12.57
C LEU A 113 39.05 -32.11 -11.69
N ASP A 114 40.33 -31.84 -11.42
CA ASP A 114 40.77 -30.68 -10.65
C ASP A 114 40.35 -29.40 -11.35
N THR A 115 40.56 -29.31 -12.66
CA THR A 115 40.15 -28.13 -13.45
C THR A 115 38.64 -27.90 -13.36
N MET A 116 37.82 -28.95 -13.49
CA MET A 116 36.36 -28.82 -13.35
C MET A 116 35.94 -28.43 -11.93
N THR A 117 36.57 -29.00 -10.90
CA THR A 117 36.30 -28.65 -9.49
C THR A 117 36.66 -27.19 -9.22
N MET A 118 37.78 -26.71 -9.74
CA MET A 118 38.17 -25.31 -9.61
C MET A 118 37.23 -24.36 -10.36
N MET A 119 36.81 -24.71 -11.58
CA MET A 119 35.80 -23.94 -12.32
C MET A 119 34.46 -23.86 -11.56
N ALA A 120 34.06 -24.95 -10.88
CA ALA A 120 32.85 -24.97 -10.05
C ALA A 120 33.00 -24.06 -8.84
N GLY A 121 34.13 -24.10 -8.13
CA GLY A 121 34.39 -23.18 -7.03
C GLY A 121 34.48 -21.72 -7.48
N ASP A 122 35.05 -21.44 -8.65
CA ASP A 122 35.08 -20.07 -9.22
C ASP A 122 33.66 -19.58 -9.53
N ARG A 123 32.78 -20.50 -9.94
CA ARG A 123 31.37 -20.20 -10.16
C ARG A 123 30.64 -19.92 -8.85
N GLU A 124 30.87 -20.72 -7.82
CA GLU A 124 30.32 -20.52 -6.48
C GLU A 124 30.75 -19.16 -5.89
N GLU A 125 32.03 -18.78 -6.02
CA GLU A 125 32.52 -17.46 -5.59
C GLU A 125 31.82 -16.30 -6.32
N ARG A 126 31.52 -16.47 -7.61
CA ARG A 126 30.78 -15.45 -8.38
C ARG A 126 29.30 -15.42 -8.00
N ASP A 127 28.67 -16.58 -7.85
CA ASP A 127 27.23 -16.70 -7.55
C ASP A 127 26.92 -16.15 -6.15
N THR A 128 27.80 -16.37 -5.16
CA THR A 128 27.66 -15.75 -3.80
C THR A 128 27.70 -14.21 -3.82
N ARG A 129 28.05 -13.60 -4.96
CA ARG A 129 28.10 -12.13 -5.16
C ARG A 129 27.15 -11.64 -6.23
N ALA A 130 26.40 -12.55 -6.85
CA ALA A 130 25.36 -12.19 -7.79
C ALA A 130 24.11 -11.73 -7.04
N LEU A 131 23.25 -10.99 -7.75
CA LEU A 131 21.86 -10.85 -7.32
C LEU A 131 21.15 -12.17 -7.62
N LEU A 132 20.61 -12.80 -6.59
CA LEU A 132 19.94 -14.10 -6.66
C LEU A 132 18.47 -13.95 -6.28
N ALA A 133 17.60 -14.63 -7.02
CA ALA A 133 16.23 -14.84 -6.59
C ALA A 133 16.19 -15.84 -5.41
N PRO A 134 15.33 -15.62 -4.39
CA PRO A 134 15.06 -16.60 -3.37
C PRO A 134 14.64 -17.97 -3.94
N VAL A 135 15.01 -19.05 -3.26
CA VAL A 135 14.71 -20.42 -3.69
C VAL A 135 13.21 -20.74 -3.70
N GLN A 136 12.41 -19.97 -2.95
CA GLN A 136 10.95 -20.12 -2.87
C GLN A 136 10.21 -19.39 -4.01
N ASP A 137 10.90 -18.59 -4.82
CA ASP A 137 10.28 -17.87 -5.92
C ASP A 137 9.77 -18.86 -6.99
N PRO A 138 8.71 -18.50 -7.73
CA PRO A 138 8.19 -19.34 -8.80
C PRO A 138 9.25 -19.64 -9.86
N THR A 139 9.21 -20.83 -10.47
CA THR A 139 10.11 -21.20 -11.58
C THR A 139 9.94 -20.35 -12.83
N THR A 140 8.92 -19.49 -12.86
CA THR A 140 8.63 -18.54 -13.95
C THR A 140 9.21 -17.14 -13.70
N ILE A 141 9.98 -16.92 -12.64
CA ILE A 141 10.65 -15.63 -12.40
C ILE A 141 11.63 -15.30 -13.52
N ASP A 142 11.70 -14.03 -13.92
CA ASP A 142 12.65 -13.55 -14.91
C ASP A 142 13.62 -12.55 -14.28
N MET A 143 14.81 -13.02 -13.94
CA MET A 143 15.89 -12.20 -13.38
C MET A 143 16.77 -11.53 -14.45
N THR A 144 16.34 -11.54 -15.72
CA THR A 144 17.08 -10.92 -16.82
C THR A 144 17.02 -9.40 -16.68
N LEU A 145 18.18 -8.76 -16.53
CA LEU A 145 18.25 -7.30 -16.53
C LEU A 145 17.83 -6.73 -17.90
N PRO A 146 17.16 -5.56 -17.94
CA PRO A 146 16.84 -4.91 -19.20
C PRO A 146 18.08 -4.64 -20.06
N ALA A 147 17.89 -4.58 -21.38
CA ALA A 147 18.99 -4.30 -22.31
C ALA A 147 19.66 -2.95 -21.97
N LYS A 148 20.96 -2.83 -22.27
CA LYS A 148 21.75 -1.62 -21.95
C LYS A 148 21.07 -0.33 -22.40
N ALA A 149 20.51 -0.31 -23.61
CA ALA A 149 19.82 0.86 -24.17
C ALA A 149 18.61 1.28 -23.31
N ASP A 150 17.89 0.31 -22.76
CA ASP A 150 16.67 0.56 -21.98
C ASP A 150 16.97 0.94 -20.53
N ARG A 151 18.08 0.47 -19.95
CA ARG A 151 18.44 0.77 -18.55
C ARG A 151 19.44 1.90 -18.35
N ALA A 152 20.00 2.47 -19.43
CA ALA A 152 20.94 3.58 -19.32
C ALA A 152 20.26 4.79 -18.65
N GLY A 153 20.86 5.32 -17.57
CA GLY A 153 20.32 6.46 -16.82
C GLY A 153 19.11 6.15 -15.92
N LYS A 154 18.75 4.88 -15.76
CA LYS A 154 17.65 4.40 -14.90
C LYS A 154 18.20 3.71 -13.66
N VAL A 155 17.33 3.50 -12.67
CA VAL A 155 17.64 2.70 -11.47
C VAL A 155 17.07 1.30 -11.61
N LEU A 156 17.71 0.34 -10.94
CA LEU A 156 17.17 -1.01 -10.82
C LEU A 156 16.04 -0.99 -9.80
N GLY A 157 14.84 -1.35 -10.23
CA GLY A 157 13.66 -1.56 -9.38
C GLY A 157 13.09 -2.96 -9.58
N PHE A 158 12.01 -3.25 -8.87
CA PHE A 158 11.24 -4.49 -9.03
C PHE A 158 9.84 -4.15 -9.49
N ASN A 159 9.37 -4.86 -10.50
CA ASN A 159 8.05 -4.64 -11.07
C ASN A 159 6.96 -4.85 -10.01
N SER A 160 6.02 -3.92 -9.92
CA SER A 160 4.99 -3.94 -8.87
C SER A 160 4.02 -5.11 -8.96
N SER A 161 3.91 -5.77 -10.11
CA SER A 161 3.01 -6.89 -10.35
C SER A 161 3.75 -8.23 -10.39
N THR A 162 4.94 -8.29 -10.99
CA THR A 162 5.68 -9.55 -11.18
C THR A 162 6.85 -9.73 -10.23
N GLY A 163 7.35 -8.67 -9.60
CA GLY A 163 8.58 -8.71 -8.80
C GLY A 163 9.87 -8.83 -9.61
N ASN A 164 9.80 -8.97 -10.94
CA ASN A 164 10.99 -9.07 -11.78
C ASN A 164 11.82 -7.78 -11.76
N PRO A 165 13.15 -7.85 -11.87
CA PRO A 165 13.99 -6.67 -12.07
C PRO A 165 13.55 -5.87 -13.29
N GLU A 166 13.35 -4.58 -13.10
CA GLU A 166 13.04 -3.63 -14.16
C GLU A 166 13.89 -2.36 -14.04
N ALA A 167 14.02 -1.63 -15.14
CA ALA A 167 14.70 -0.35 -15.14
C ALA A 167 13.65 0.75 -14.97
N THR A 168 13.63 1.40 -13.81
CA THR A 168 12.67 2.45 -13.49
C THR A 168 13.29 3.84 -13.55
N GLN A 169 12.46 4.84 -13.80
CA GLN A 169 12.90 6.22 -13.84
C GLN A 169 13.39 6.65 -12.45
N GLN A 170 14.63 7.11 -12.37
CA GLN A 170 15.12 7.75 -11.16
C GLN A 170 14.52 9.16 -11.06
N VAL A 171 13.96 9.52 -9.91
CA VAL A 171 13.64 10.91 -9.61
C VAL A 171 14.93 11.60 -9.17
N THR A 172 15.48 12.45 -10.04
CA THR A 172 16.71 13.20 -9.81
C THR A 172 16.47 14.70 -9.61
N GLY A 173 15.24 15.17 -9.90
CA GLY A 173 14.83 16.56 -9.72
C GLY A 173 13.48 16.68 -9.02
N ALA A 174 13.23 17.86 -8.45
CA ALA A 174 11.94 18.24 -7.90
C ALA A 174 11.54 19.63 -8.43
N ALA A 175 10.26 19.78 -8.78
CA ALA A 175 9.67 21.04 -9.18
C ALA A 175 8.40 21.31 -8.37
N VAL A 176 8.13 22.58 -8.05
CA VAL A 176 6.93 22.99 -7.32
C VAL A 176 6.19 24.05 -8.13
N ASN A 177 4.96 23.74 -8.51
CA ASN A 177 4.03 24.65 -9.17
C ASN A 177 2.96 25.08 -8.17
N VAL A 178 2.81 26.39 -7.99
CA VAL A 178 1.81 26.96 -7.08
C VAL A 178 0.79 27.75 -7.89
N SER A 179 -0.49 27.50 -7.65
CA SER A 179 -1.60 28.26 -8.25
C SER A 179 -2.53 28.81 -7.17
N GLY A 180 -3.03 30.03 -7.40
CA GLY A 180 -4.07 30.60 -6.56
C GLY A 180 -5.44 29.97 -6.87
N LEU A 181 -6.21 29.68 -5.83
CA LEU A 181 -7.61 29.25 -5.94
C LEU A 181 -8.55 30.36 -5.42
N SER A 182 -9.82 30.31 -5.82
CA SER A 182 -10.87 31.21 -5.35
C SER A 182 -11.00 31.18 -3.83
N ALA A 183 -11.44 32.30 -3.22
CA ALA A 183 -11.75 32.31 -1.80
C ALA A 183 -12.85 31.29 -1.47
N GLY A 184 -12.63 30.49 -0.42
CA GLY A 184 -13.53 29.41 -0.02
C GLY A 184 -13.39 28.10 -0.80
N ALA A 185 -12.50 28.02 -1.81
CA ALA A 185 -12.16 26.74 -2.44
C ALA A 185 -11.35 25.83 -1.50
N SER A 186 -11.46 24.51 -1.66
CA SER A 186 -10.61 23.55 -0.94
C SER A 186 -9.19 23.58 -1.51
N PRO A 187 -8.15 23.50 -0.66
CA PRO A 187 -6.77 23.37 -1.14
C PRO A 187 -6.60 22.08 -1.93
N THR A 188 -5.74 22.11 -2.95
CA THR A 188 -5.41 20.93 -3.77
C THR A 188 -3.93 20.62 -3.70
N ALA A 189 -3.58 19.33 -3.72
CA ALA A 189 -2.20 18.86 -3.79
C ALA A 189 -2.15 17.60 -4.66
N SER A 190 -1.23 17.58 -5.63
CA SER A 190 -0.93 16.38 -6.41
C SER A 190 0.57 16.31 -6.72
N VAL A 191 1.02 15.10 -7.02
CA VAL A 191 2.38 14.84 -7.48
C VAL A 191 2.31 14.00 -8.75
N ALA A 192 3.11 14.40 -9.74
CA ALA A 192 3.31 13.64 -10.97
C ALA A 192 4.81 13.50 -11.24
N THR A 193 5.24 12.33 -11.70
CA THR A 193 6.62 12.07 -12.09
C THR A 193 6.73 12.00 -13.60
N SER A 194 7.56 12.84 -14.21
CA SER A 194 7.85 12.80 -15.65
C SER A 194 9.30 13.22 -15.90
N GLY A 195 9.97 12.53 -16.83
CA GLY A 195 11.36 12.86 -17.21
C GLY A 195 12.36 12.86 -16.04
N GLY A 196 12.12 12.07 -14.98
CA GLY A 196 12.97 12.04 -13.78
C GLY A 196 12.76 13.22 -12.82
N THR A 197 11.74 14.05 -13.01
CA THR A 197 11.35 15.12 -12.09
C THR A 197 10.01 14.78 -11.43
N ALA A 198 9.95 14.90 -10.10
CA ALA A 198 8.70 14.91 -9.36
C ALA A 198 8.17 16.35 -9.30
N THR A 199 7.01 16.60 -9.91
CA THR A 199 6.37 17.91 -9.93
C THR A 199 5.21 17.93 -8.95
N PHE A 200 5.33 18.75 -7.90
CA PHE A 200 4.29 19.01 -6.92
C PHE A 200 3.42 20.17 -7.42
N SER A 201 2.12 19.94 -7.55
CA SER A 201 1.15 20.99 -7.90
C SER A 201 0.29 21.32 -6.70
N LEU A 202 0.38 22.56 -6.21
CA LEU A 202 -0.28 23.03 -5.00
C LEU A 202 -1.25 24.18 -5.33
N GLY A 203 -2.54 23.97 -5.05
CA GLY A 203 -3.57 25.01 -5.15
C GLY A 203 -3.81 25.65 -3.79
N ILE A 204 -3.51 26.94 -3.67
CA ILE A 204 -3.67 27.74 -2.44
C ILE A 204 -4.89 28.68 -2.54
N PRO A 205 -5.95 28.49 -1.72
CA PRO A 205 -7.10 29.38 -1.69
C PRO A 205 -6.74 30.80 -1.24
N ALA A 206 -7.32 31.80 -1.90
CA ALA A 206 -7.25 33.18 -1.42
C ALA A 206 -7.97 33.31 -0.07
N GLY A 207 -7.37 34.05 0.87
CA GLY A 207 -8.03 34.39 2.13
C GLY A 207 -9.31 35.19 1.89
N ALA A 208 -10.30 35.06 2.79
CA ALA A 208 -11.49 35.90 2.74
C ALA A 208 -11.07 37.38 2.89
N THR A 209 -11.55 38.24 2.00
CA THR A 209 -11.37 39.70 2.15
C THR A 209 -11.97 40.13 3.48
N GLY A 210 -11.17 40.80 4.31
CA GLY A 210 -11.64 41.32 5.59
C GLY A 210 -12.85 42.25 5.42
N PRO A 211 -13.74 42.36 6.43
CA PRO A 211 -14.87 43.29 6.36
C PRO A 211 -14.37 44.71 6.07
N ALA A 212 -15.06 45.41 5.17
CA ALA A 212 -14.78 46.82 4.89
C ALA A 212 -14.87 47.63 6.19
N GLY A 213 -13.88 48.49 6.44
CA GLY A 213 -13.87 49.34 7.63
C GLY A 213 -15.13 50.20 7.71
N ALA A 214 -15.66 50.40 8.91
CA ALA A 214 -16.86 51.22 9.12
C ALA A 214 -16.67 52.62 8.52
N THR A 215 -17.67 53.09 7.76
CA THR A 215 -17.74 54.47 7.28
C THR A 215 -17.57 55.42 8.46
N GLY A 216 -16.61 56.35 8.36
CA GLY A 216 -16.36 57.34 9.41
C GLY A 216 -17.62 58.13 9.76
N ALA A 217 -17.80 58.46 11.04
CA ALA A 217 -18.95 59.22 11.53
C ALA A 217 -19.13 60.52 10.73
N ALA A 218 -20.36 60.82 10.34
CA ALA A 218 -20.71 62.10 9.74
C ALA A 218 -20.34 63.24 10.71
N GLY A 219 -19.65 64.27 10.20
CA GLY A 219 -19.29 65.45 11.00
C GLY A 219 -20.52 66.17 11.56
N SER A 220 -20.35 66.79 12.72
CA SER A 220 -21.41 67.48 13.46
C SER A 220 -22.17 68.49 12.59
N ALA A 221 -23.51 68.42 12.62
CA ALA A 221 -24.36 69.43 12.00
C ALA A 221 -24.13 70.81 12.66
N GLY A 222 -23.99 71.86 11.85
CA GLY A 222 -23.92 73.24 12.35
C GLY A 222 -25.19 73.63 13.11
N ALA A 223 -25.06 74.51 14.12
CA ALA A 223 -26.15 74.89 15.02
C ALA A 223 -27.38 75.40 14.25
N ALA A 224 -28.51 74.71 14.41
CA ALA A 224 -29.77 75.08 13.78
C ALA A 224 -30.35 76.36 14.40
N ALA A 225 -30.76 77.31 13.56
CA ALA A 225 -31.64 78.39 13.99
C ALA A 225 -33.00 77.78 14.38
N SER A 226 -33.40 77.90 15.64
CA SER A 226 -34.66 77.35 16.12
C SER A 226 -35.81 78.33 15.91
N VAL A 227 -36.88 77.89 15.26
CA VAL A 227 -38.19 78.54 15.32
C VAL A 227 -39.06 77.69 16.25
N ALA A 228 -39.49 78.26 17.37
CA ALA A 228 -40.42 77.62 18.28
C ALA A 228 -41.76 78.35 18.26
N VAL A 229 -42.84 77.64 18.56
CA VAL A 229 -44.14 78.26 18.83
C VAL A 229 -44.15 78.65 20.30
N GLY A 230 -44.29 79.95 20.60
CA GLY A 230 -44.27 80.43 21.99
C GLY A 230 -45.63 80.24 22.66
N SER A 231 -46.68 80.84 22.10
CA SER A 231 -48.07 80.66 22.56
C SER A 231 -49.03 80.53 21.38
N VAL A 232 -50.03 79.67 21.52
CA VAL A 232 -51.22 79.67 20.66
C VAL A 232 -52.41 80.02 21.53
N THR A 233 -52.96 81.22 21.32
CA THR A 233 -54.07 81.74 22.13
C THR A 233 -55.32 81.82 21.26
N THR A 234 -56.40 81.21 21.73
CA THR A 234 -57.70 81.29 21.08
C THR A 234 -58.62 82.20 21.88
N ASN A 235 -59.11 83.27 21.25
CA ASN A 235 -60.15 84.11 21.81
C ASN A 235 -61.50 83.64 21.25
N SER A 236 -62.42 83.30 22.15
CA SER A 236 -63.78 82.97 21.76
C SER A 236 -64.46 84.23 21.21
N LEU A 237 -64.89 84.16 19.96
CA LEU A 237 -65.72 85.20 19.36
C LEU A 237 -67.20 84.81 19.47
N SER A 238 -68.07 85.81 19.58
CA SER A 238 -69.52 85.60 19.56
C SER A 238 -69.94 84.85 18.29
N ALA A 239 -70.96 83.99 18.40
CA ALA A 239 -71.50 83.25 17.26
C ALA A 239 -71.86 84.20 16.11
N GLY A 240 -71.34 83.93 14.91
CA GLY A 240 -71.52 84.75 13.71
C GLY A 240 -70.48 85.85 13.48
N ALA A 241 -69.49 86.04 14.35
CA ALA A 241 -68.36 86.93 14.07
C ALA A 241 -67.42 86.36 13.01
N SER A 242 -66.73 87.22 12.25
CA SER A 242 -65.66 86.79 11.33
C SER A 242 -64.43 86.35 12.11
N ALA A 243 -63.86 85.19 11.75
CA ALA A 243 -62.64 84.72 12.38
C ALA A 243 -61.45 85.67 12.11
N THR A 244 -60.56 85.81 13.09
CA THR A 244 -59.34 86.63 12.97
C THR A 244 -58.10 85.78 13.25
N ALA A 245 -56.97 86.12 12.62
CA ALA A 245 -55.68 85.48 12.87
C ALA A 245 -54.56 86.53 12.86
N ALA A 246 -53.67 86.47 13.85
CA ALA A 246 -52.49 87.33 13.94
C ALA A 246 -51.27 86.53 14.44
N VAL A 247 -50.08 86.91 13.96
CA VAL A 247 -48.80 86.30 14.36
C VAL A 247 -47.83 87.39 14.77
N ALA A 248 -47.19 87.22 15.92
CA ALA A 248 -46.13 88.12 16.41
C ALA A 248 -44.90 87.31 16.82
N ASN A 249 -43.69 87.81 16.54
CA ASN A 249 -42.46 87.20 17.03
C ASN A 249 -42.11 87.78 18.40
N GLY A 250 -42.18 86.96 19.46
CA GLY A 250 -41.74 87.30 20.80
C GLY A 250 -40.29 86.90 21.12
N GLY A 251 -39.59 86.28 20.15
CA GLY A 251 -38.19 85.87 20.25
C GLY A 251 -37.22 86.81 19.50
N SER A 252 -36.00 86.35 19.25
CA SER A 252 -34.98 87.09 18.50
C SER A 252 -34.94 86.66 17.02
N SER A 253 -34.17 87.37 16.19
CA SER A 253 -33.98 87.01 14.78
C SER A 253 -33.23 85.69 14.55
N SER A 254 -32.57 85.16 15.58
CA SER A 254 -31.81 83.89 15.52
C SER A 254 -32.41 82.78 16.40
N ALA A 255 -33.49 83.08 17.12
CA ALA A 255 -34.31 82.13 17.86
C ALA A 255 -35.75 82.67 17.95
N ALA A 256 -36.49 82.55 16.84
CA ALA A 256 -37.84 83.12 16.75
C ALA A 256 -38.80 82.32 17.62
N GLN A 257 -39.63 83.03 18.40
CA GLN A 257 -40.78 82.46 19.11
C GLN A 257 -42.04 83.08 18.54
N LEU A 258 -42.75 82.32 17.69
CA LEU A 258 -43.96 82.81 17.04
C LEU A 258 -45.16 82.58 17.94
N ASN A 259 -45.83 83.66 18.30
CA ASN A 259 -47.07 83.65 19.08
C ASN A 259 -48.24 83.86 18.12
N PHE A 260 -49.15 82.88 18.08
CA PHE A 260 -50.33 82.87 17.24
C PHE A 260 -51.56 83.23 18.09
N THR A 261 -52.37 84.16 17.61
CA THR A 261 -53.66 84.48 18.22
C THR A 261 -54.77 84.29 17.19
N PHE A 262 -55.73 83.43 17.52
CA PHE A 262 -56.89 83.13 16.68
C PHE A 262 -58.18 83.57 17.37
N GLY A 263 -59.00 84.34 16.67
CA GLY A 263 -60.40 84.57 17.05
C GLY A 263 -61.27 83.51 16.38
N ILE A 264 -61.75 82.54 17.15
CA ILE A 264 -62.59 81.43 16.64
C ILE A 264 -64.04 81.62 17.09
N PRO A 265 -64.99 81.78 16.15
CA PRO A 265 -66.42 81.72 16.44
C PRO A 265 -66.82 80.30 16.84
N ALA A 266 -67.61 80.14 17.92
CA ALA A 266 -68.01 78.82 18.40
C ALA A 266 -69.04 78.15 17.47
N GLY A 267 -68.79 76.88 17.11
CA GLY A 267 -69.75 75.96 16.45
C GLY A 267 -70.27 74.90 17.41
N ALA A 268 -71.51 74.42 17.24
CA ALA A 268 -72.13 73.42 18.11
C ALA A 268 -71.55 71.99 17.88
N THR A 269 -71.30 71.22 18.96
CA THR A 269 -70.52 69.95 18.94
C THR A 269 -71.36 68.66 19.05
N GLY A 270 -70.90 67.56 18.43
CA GLY A 270 -71.31 66.14 18.68
C GLY A 270 -70.09 65.17 18.74
N ALA A 271 -70.24 63.96 19.32
CA ALA A 271 -69.13 63.05 19.73
C ALA A 271 -69.04 61.67 19.00
N GLN A 272 -67.86 61.01 18.99
CA GLN A 272 -67.52 59.72 18.31
C GLN A 272 -66.78 58.70 19.25
N GLY A 273 -66.87 57.36 18.99
CA GLY A 273 -66.35 56.24 19.84
C GLY A 273 -65.20 55.33 19.27
N PRO A 274 -64.72 54.27 20.00
CA PRO A 274 -63.38 53.63 19.82
C PRO A 274 -63.26 52.20 19.18
N GLN A 275 -62.01 51.70 19.00
CA GLN A 275 -61.48 50.59 18.14
C GLN A 275 -61.12 49.25 18.88
N GLY A 276 -61.03 48.08 18.18
CA GLY A 276 -60.83 46.70 18.76
C GLY A 276 -59.53 45.89 18.42
N PRO A 277 -59.34 44.61 18.91
CA PRO A 277 -58.02 43.95 19.12
C PRO A 277 -57.60 42.74 18.21
N GLN A 278 -56.37 42.19 18.42
CA GLN A 278 -55.53 41.28 17.59
C GLN A 278 -55.44 39.79 18.10
N GLY A 279 -55.06 38.78 17.27
CA GLY A 279 -55.07 37.31 17.57
C GLY A 279 -53.73 36.48 17.50
N PRO A 280 -53.69 35.14 17.79
CA PRO A 280 -52.48 34.37 18.23
C PRO A 280 -51.89 33.28 17.26
N ALA A 281 -50.77 32.61 17.65
CA ALA A 281 -49.88 31.71 16.86
C ALA A 281 -49.88 30.19 17.24
N GLY A 282 -49.33 29.27 16.40
CA GLY A 282 -49.55 27.79 16.41
C GLY A 282 -48.39 26.81 16.76
N SER A 283 -48.72 25.50 16.94
CA SER A 283 -48.00 24.41 17.66
C SER A 283 -47.49 23.25 16.75
N GLY A 284 -46.22 23.26 16.34
CA GLY A 284 -45.64 22.24 15.46
C GLY A 284 -45.64 20.79 16.00
N ALA A 285 -46.20 19.86 15.24
CA ALA A 285 -46.13 18.41 15.40
C ALA A 285 -45.79 17.79 14.04
N GLY A 286 -44.61 17.19 13.87
CA GLY A 286 -44.23 16.58 12.59
C GLY A 286 -42.73 16.25 12.35
N ASP A 287 -41.79 16.71 13.19
CA ASP A 287 -40.36 16.61 12.89
C ASP A 287 -39.65 15.48 13.66
N LEU A 288 -38.72 14.76 13.00
CA LEU A 288 -37.89 13.71 13.62
C LEU A 288 -36.73 14.35 14.42
N LEU A 289 -36.89 14.46 15.74
CA LEU A 289 -35.86 14.98 16.66
C LEU A 289 -34.95 13.86 17.18
N ALA A 290 -33.65 13.93 16.91
CA ALA A 290 -32.65 12.91 17.32
C ALA A 290 -32.58 12.66 18.85
N SER A 291 -33.03 13.61 19.66
CA SER A 291 -33.06 13.52 21.13
C SER A 291 -34.21 12.68 21.71
N ASN A 292 -35.22 12.32 20.91
CA ASN A 292 -36.39 11.60 21.40
C ASN A 292 -36.26 10.07 21.35
N ASN A 293 -35.15 9.49 20.88
CA ASN A 293 -34.82 8.05 20.97
C ASN A 293 -36.01 7.08 20.75
N LEU A 294 -36.83 7.33 19.72
CA LEU A 294 -38.04 6.56 19.39
C LEU A 294 -39.18 6.62 20.43
N SER A 295 -39.18 7.57 21.36
CA SER A 295 -40.25 7.74 22.36
C SER A 295 -41.58 8.20 21.75
N ASP A 296 -41.53 8.75 20.53
CA ASP A 296 -42.67 9.08 19.68
C ASP A 296 -43.26 7.85 18.97
N LEU A 297 -42.57 6.70 19.00
CA LEU A 297 -43.03 5.44 18.43
C LEU A 297 -44.01 4.74 19.37
N ALA A 298 -45.26 5.20 19.37
CA ALA A 298 -46.32 4.68 20.24
C ALA A 298 -46.58 3.17 20.11
N ASN A 299 -46.28 2.57 18.96
CA ASN A 299 -46.39 1.12 18.74
C ASN A 299 -45.23 0.58 17.89
N ALA A 300 -44.26 -0.05 18.55
CA ALA A 300 -43.10 -0.65 17.89
C ALA A 300 -43.48 -1.80 16.92
N GLY A 301 -44.60 -2.49 17.14
CA GLY A 301 -45.10 -3.53 16.24
C GLY A 301 -45.52 -2.96 14.89
N THR A 302 -46.38 -1.94 14.89
CA THR A 302 -46.84 -1.24 13.67
C THR A 302 -45.69 -0.64 12.89
N ALA A 303 -44.71 -0.05 13.59
CA ALA A 303 -43.52 0.52 12.96
C ALA A 303 -42.71 -0.52 12.15
N ARG A 304 -42.46 -1.70 12.74
CA ARG A 304 -41.77 -2.80 12.05
C ARG A 304 -42.57 -3.31 10.85
N THR A 305 -43.90 -3.38 10.97
CA THR A 305 -44.78 -3.75 9.86
C THR A 305 -44.68 -2.76 8.70
N ASN A 306 -44.73 -1.46 8.98
CA ASN A 306 -44.66 -0.42 7.95
C ASN A 306 -43.32 -0.40 7.22
N LEU A 307 -42.23 -0.75 7.89
CA LEU A 307 -40.89 -0.88 7.31
C LEU A 307 -40.65 -2.24 6.61
N GLY A 308 -41.61 -3.17 6.67
CA GLY A 308 -41.48 -4.48 6.04
C GLY A 308 -40.44 -5.40 6.70
N LEU A 309 -40.06 -5.14 7.96
CA LEU A 309 -38.96 -5.84 8.64
C LEU A 309 -39.29 -7.27 9.09
N GLY A 310 -40.55 -7.72 8.95
CA GLY A 310 -40.96 -9.10 9.22
C GLY A 310 -40.64 -9.60 10.64
N THR A 311 -40.50 -10.92 10.78
CA THR A 311 -40.18 -11.60 12.05
C THR A 311 -38.69 -11.54 12.41
N ILE A 312 -37.81 -11.22 11.47
CA ILE A 312 -36.35 -11.17 11.71
C ILE A 312 -35.96 -10.05 12.69
N ALA A 313 -36.75 -8.97 12.75
CA ALA A 313 -36.51 -7.83 13.63
C ALA A 313 -36.92 -8.04 15.10
N THR A 314 -37.44 -9.21 15.49
CA THR A 314 -37.88 -9.50 16.86
C THR A 314 -37.13 -10.65 17.53
N GLN A 315 -36.13 -11.22 16.86
CA GLN A 315 -35.41 -12.39 17.36
C GLN A 315 -34.33 -11.97 18.36
N ALA A 316 -33.98 -12.88 19.27
CA ALA A 316 -32.86 -12.65 20.17
C ALA A 316 -31.55 -12.69 19.37
N ASN A 317 -30.57 -11.85 19.76
CA ASN A 317 -29.28 -11.74 19.06
C ASN A 317 -28.46 -13.04 19.01
N ASN A 318 -28.76 -13.98 19.89
CA ASN A 318 -28.11 -15.28 20.02
C ASN A 318 -29.01 -16.46 19.61
N SER A 319 -30.21 -16.19 19.11
CA SER A 319 -31.18 -17.20 18.71
C SER A 319 -32.00 -16.67 17.53
N VAL A 320 -31.33 -16.52 16.40
CA VAL A 320 -31.95 -16.13 15.12
C VAL A 320 -32.38 -17.40 14.39
N ASN A 321 -33.68 -17.54 14.18
CA ASN A 321 -34.31 -18.57 13.36
C ASN A 321 -34.78 -17.98 12.02
N ILE A 322 -34.55 -18.69 10.92
CA ILE A 322 -34.94 -18.24 9.58
C ILE A 322 -35.82 -19.33 8.98
N ASP A 323 -37.14 -19.23 9.22
CA ASP A 323 -38.12 -20.21 8.75
C ASP A 323 -38.64 -19.91 7.32
N GLY A 324 -38.22 -18.80 6.71
CA GLY A 324 -38.68 -18.39 5.39
C GLY A 324 -37.63 -17.59 4.60
N GLY A 325 -37.74 -17.64 3.27
CA GLY A 325 -36.74 -17.08 2.36
C GLY A 325 -35.60 -18.05 2.06
N ALA A 326 -34.58 -17.56 1.35
CA ALA A 326 -33.36 -18.31 1.06
C ALA A 326 -32.19 -17.68 1.82
N ILE A 327 -31.31 -18.52 2.37
CA ILE A 327 -29.98 -18.10 2.79
C ILE A 327 -29.08 -18.27 1.56
N ASP A 328 -29.05 -17.26 0.70
CA ASP A 328 -28.30 -17.27 -0.55
C ASP A 328 -27.14 -16.26 -0.50
N ALA A 329 -26.03 -16.59 -1.14
CA ALA A 329 -24.80 -15.80 -1.23
C ALA A 329 -24.17 -15.39 0.13
N VAL A 330 -24.53 -16.07 1.22
CA VAL A 330 -23.96 -15.82 2.56
C VAL A 330 -22.93 -16.90 2.91
N THR A 331 -21.76 -16.48 3.38
CA THR A 331 -20.79 -17.39 4.02
C THR A 331 -21.20 -17.63 5.48
N ILE A 332 -21.38 -18.88 5.88
CA ILE A 332 -21.75 -19.25 7.25
C ILE A 332 -20.47 -19.44 8.09
N GLY A 333 -20.38 -18.76 9.24
CA GLY A 333 -19.31 -18.94 10.22
C GLY A 333 -18.05 -18.07 10.05
N THR A 334 -18.16 -16.92 9.40
CA THR A 334 -17.03 -15.99 9.23
C THR A 334 -16.61 -15.28 10.52
N ASN A 335 -17.56 -14.86 11.35
CA ASN A 335 -17.28 -14.22 12.64
C ASN A 335 -16.86 -15.23 13.71
N SER A 336 -17.34 -16.47 13.61
CA SER A 336 -16.99 -17.59 14.49
C SER A 336 -17.24 -18.89 13.74
N ALA A 337 -16.31 -19.84 13.82
CA ALA A 337 -16.41 -21.10 13.11
C ALA A 337 -17.73 -21.82 13.42
N VAL A 338 -18.37 -22.39 12.40
CA VAL A 338 -19.55 -23.24 12.60
C VAL A 338 -19.10 -24.54 13.23
N THR A 339 -19.54 -24.82 14.46
CA THR A 339 -19.19 -26.04 15.18
C THR A 339 -20.19 -27.17 14.94
N ASP A 340 -21.39 -26.86 14.45
CA ASP A 340 -22.43 -27.82 14.07
C ASP A 340 -23.28 -27.21 12.93
N LEU A 341 -22.99 -27.59 11.69
CA LEU A 341 -23.86 -27.26 10.54
C LEU A 341 -24.69 -28.48 10.17
N ARG A 342 -26.01 -28.35 10.27
CA ARG A 342 -26.95 -29.40 9.86
C ARG A 342 -27.73 -28.95 8.64
N VAL A 343 -27.61 -29.72 7.56
CA VAL A 343 -28.37 -29.50 6.32
C VAL A 343 -29.12 -30.79 6.06
N ASP A 344 -30.42 -30.79 6.35
CA ASP A 344 -31.26 -31.98 6.33
C ASP A 344 -30.61 -33.13 7.16
N ASN A 345 -30.36 -34.28 6.55
CA ASN A 345 -29.80 -35.46 7.21
C ASN A 345 -28.26 -35.52 7.18
N LEU A 346 -27.60 -34.39 6.90
CA LEU A 346 -26.15 -34.27 6.91
C LEU A 346 -25.69 -33.32 8.02
N LYS A 347 -24.66 -33.75 8.75
CA LYS A 347 -23.96 -32.97 9.76
C LYS A 347 -22.51 -32.73 9.34
N LEU A 348 -22.07 -31.47 9.42
CA LEU A 348 -20.68 -31.06 9.24
C LEU A 348 -20.14 -30.53 10.58
N ASP A 349 -19.18 -31.25 11.16
CA ASP A 349 -18.55 -30.92 12.44
C ASP A 349 -17.12 -31.49 12.53
N GLY A 350 -16.17 -30.77 13.14
CA GLY A 350 -14.86 -31.33 13.48
C GLY A 350 -14.10 -32.04 12.34
N ASN A 351 -14.24 -31.55 11.10
CA ASN A 351 -13.72 -32.13 9.85
C ASN A 351 -14.43 -33.39 9.32
N ALA A 352 -15.55 -33.79 9.91
CA ALA A 352 -16.39 -34.88 9.46
C ALA A 352 -17.59 -34.38 8.64
N VAL A 353 -17.99 -35.21 7.68
CA VAL A 353 -19.32 -35.15 7.05
C VAL A 353 -20.01 -36.45 7.44
N THR A 354 -21.12 -36.35 8.18
CA THR A 354 -21.79 -37.51 8.78
C THR A 354 -23.27 -37.53 8.43
N SER A 355 -23.80 -38.69 8.04
CA SER A 355 -25.25 -38.88 7.94
C SER A 355 -25.85 -38.98 9.34
N THR A 356 -26.94 -38.26 9.59
CA THR A 356 -27.65 -38.29 10.88
C THR A 356 -28.66 -39.42 10.99
N ASN A 357 -28.97 -40.10 9.88
CA ASN A 357 -29.84 -41.26 9.86
C ASN A 357 -29.05 -42.53 10.18
N THR A 358 -29.65 -43.44 10.96
CA THR A 358 -29.04 -44.75 11.24
C THR A 358 -28.87 -45.52 9.93
N ASN A 359 -27.65 -46.01 9.65
CA ASN A 359 -27.26 -46.62 8.38
C ASN A 359 -27.50 -45.72 7.15
N GLY A 360 -27.51 -44.40 7.33
CA GLY A 360 -27.70 -43.45 6.24
C GLY A 360 -26.49 -43.39 5.32
N THR A 361 -26.71 -43.65 4.04
CA THR A 361 -25.72 -43.46 2.98
C THR A 361 -25.49 -41.98 2.73
N ILE A 362 -24.25 -41.59 2.45
CA ILE A 362 -23.90 -40.27 1.89
C ILE A 362 -23.65 -40.46 0.40
N ASP A 363 -24.62 -40.07 -0.42
CA ASP A 363 -24.49 -40.14 -1.87
C ASP A 363 -23.70 -38.92 -2.40
N LEU A 364 -22.64 -39.18 -3.17
CA LEU A 364 -21.84 -38.16 -3.85
C LEU A 364 -22.03 -38.30 -5.36
N THR A 365 -23.02 -37.58 -5.89
CA THR A 365 -23.39 -37.64 -7.30
C THR A 365 -22.79 -36.46 -8.06
N ALA A 366 -21.97 -36.73 -9.07
CA ALA A 366 -21.51 -35.71 -10.00
C ALA A 366 -22.52 -35.54 -11.14
N ASP A 367 -22.71 -34.30 -11.61
CA ASP A 367 -23.58 -34.02 -12.76
C ASP A 367 -22.87 -34.31 -14.09
N GLY A 368 -23.56 -34.97 -15.02
CA GLY A 368 -23.03 -35.38 -16.32
C GLY A 368 -21.75 -36.22 -16.24
N THR A 369 -20.67 -35.75 -16.88
CA THR A 369 -19.35 -36.40 -16.86
C THR A 369 -18.45 -35.89 -15.72
N GLY A 370 -19.02 -35.30 -14.67
CA GLY A 370 -18.27 -34.78 -13.54
C GLY A 370 -17.60 -35.87 -12.69
N ASN A 371 -16.66 -35.46 -11.83
CA ASN A 371 -15.89 -36.34 -10.95
C ASN A 371 -16.01 -35.91 -9.48
N VAL A 372 -15.89 -36.87 -8.56
CA VAL A 372 -15.56 -36.58 -7.15
C VAL A 372 -14.04 -36.50 -7.03
N VAL A 373 -13.51 -35.35 -6.60
CA VAL A 373 -12.06 -35.10 -6.53
C VAL A 373 -11.61 -35.00 -5.08
N VAL A 374 -10.75 -35.91 -4.65
CA VAL A 374 -10.05 -35.83 -3.35
C VAL A 374 -8.66 -35.24 -3.58
N LYS A 375 -8.46 -33.99 -3.13
CA LYS A 375 -7.21 -33.25 -3.37
C LYS A 375 -6.16 -33.56 -2.30
N GLY A 376 -4.90 -33.62 -2.73
CA GLY A 376 -3.74 -33.49 -1.85
C GLY A 376 -3.39 -32.02 -1.58
N ASN A 377 -2.33 -31.81 -0.82
CA ASN A 377 -1.69 -30.50 -0.58
C ASN A 377 -0.15 -30.68 -0.65
N THR A 378 0.57 -30.32 0.42
CA THR A 378 1.97 -30.75 0.61
C THR A 378 2.12 -32.28 0.65
N ASN A 379 1.02 -33.02 0.81
CA ASN A 379 0.96 -34.48 0.74
C ASN A 379 0.00 -34.98 -0.36
N PRO A 380 0.17 -36.20 -0.90
CA PRO A 380 -0.77 -36.77 -1.89
C PRO A 380 -2.18 -36.93 -1.33
N GLY A 381 -3.20 -36.77 -2.18
CA GLY A 381 -4.59 -37.07 -1.82
C GLY A 381 -4.78 -38.57 -1.54
N THR A 382 -5.58 -38.89 -0.53
CA THR A 382 -5.83 -40.26 -0.07
C THR A 382 -7.29 -40.51 0.24
N VAL A 383 -7.74 -41.74 -0.01
CA VAL A 383 -9.02 -42.28 0.50
C VAL A 383 -8.73 -43.46 1.40
N VAL A 384 -9.31 -43.50 2.59
CA VAL A 384 -9.15 -44.59 3.57
C VAL A 384 -10.46 -45.32 3.73
N PHE A 385 -10.44 -46.64 3.52
CA PHE A 385 -11.55 -47.56 3.76
C PHE A 385 -11.31 -48.29 5.08
N ASN A 386 -11.95 -47.84 6.15
CA ASN A 386 -11.82 -48.43 7.47
C ASN A 386 -12.61 -49.74 7.61
N CYS A 387 -12.20 -50.58 8.56
CA CYS A 387 -13.04 -51.69 9.05
C CYS A 387 -14.24 -51.17 9.86
N GLU A 388 -15.17 -52.05 10.21
CA GLU A 388 -16.42 -51.74 10.92
C GLU A 388 -16.22 -51.14 12.32
N SER A 389 -15.07 -51.41 12.96
CA SER A 389 -14.69 -50.82 14.24
C SER A 389 -13.89 -49.52 14.11
N ASN A 390 -13.59 -49.07 12.89
CA ASN A 390 -12.78 -47.88 12.61
C ASN A 390 -11.37 -47.88 13.26
N SER A 391 -10.84 -49.05 13.61
CA SER A 391 -9.53 -49.15 14.28
C SER A 391 -8.35 -49.25 13.32
N HIS A 392 -8.57 -49.77 12.11
CA HIS A 392 -7.57 -49.88 11.03
C HIS A 392 -8.28 -49.77 9.67
N GLY A 393 -7.53 -49.56 8.57
CA GLY A 393 -8.11 -49.39 7.25
C GLY A 393 -7.15 -49.64 6.08
N GLN A 394 -7.71 -49.70 4.88
CA GLN A 394 -7.00 -49.83 3.61
C GLN A 394 -6.95 -48.45 2.94
N THR A 395 -5.80 -48.05 2.39
CA THR A 395 -5.62 -46.71 1.81
C THR A 395 -5.36 -46.75 0.31
N VAL A 396 -6.17 -46.02 -0.46
CA VAL A 396 -5.86 -45.65 -1.84
C VAL A 396 -5.16 -44.29 -1.81
N LYS A 397 -3.96 -44.22 -2.38
CA LYS A 397 -3.10 -43.03 -2.34
C LYS A 397 -2.64 -42.66 -3.74
N ALA A 398 -2.78 -41.39 -4.09
CA ALA A 398 -2.21 -40.86 -5.32
C ALA A 398 -0.67 -40.87 -5.28
N GLN A 399 -0.04 -40.94 -6.45
CA GLN A 399 1.42 -40.81 -6.55
C GLN A 399 1.87 -39.41 -6.11
N PRO A 400 3.08 -39.25 -5.54
CA PRO A 400 3.59 -37.95 -5.15
C PRO A 400 3.82 -37.05 -6.37
N HIS A 401 3.81 -35.74 -6.16
CA HIS A 401 4.06 -34.75 -7.21
C HIS A 401 5.37 -35.02 -7.98
N SER A 402 6.42 -35.45 -7.27
CA SER A 402 7.73 -35.78 -7.84
C SER A 402 7.72 -36.94 -8.84
N ALA A 403 6.66 -37.76 -8.86
CA ALA A 403 6.52 -38.82 -9.85
C ALA A 403 6.12 -38.27 -11.23
N SER A 404 5.50 -37.08 -11.30
CA SER A 404 5.06 -36.43 -12.55
C SER A 404 4.21 -37.34 -13.46
N VAL A 405 3.35 -38.19 -12.86
CA VAL A 405 2.46 -39.12 -13.58
C VAL A 405 1.00 -38.91 -13.21
N THR A 406 0.11 -39.19 -14.17
CA THR A 406 -1.33 -39.29 -13.96
C THR A 406 -1.75 -40.72 -14.30
N ASN A 407 -2.26 -41.45 -13.31
CA ASN A 407 -2.71 -42.83 -13.47
C ASN A 407 -4.24 -42.88 -13.47
N THR A 408 -4.81 -43.68 -14.37
CA THR A 408 -6.23 -44.02 -14.34
C THR A 408 -6.35 -45.49 -13.92
N LEU A 409 -7.03 -45.74 -12.80
CA LEU A 409 -7.44 -47.08 -12.41
C LEU A 409 -8.84 -47.35 -12.95
N THR A 410 -8.94 -48.24 -13.92
CA THR A 410 -10.22 -48.77 -14.38
C THR A 410 -10.49 -50.07 -13.63
N LEU A 411 -11.61 -50.15 -12.92
CA LEU A 411 -12.05 -51.38 -12.27
C LEU A 411 -12.39 -52.43 -13.34
N PRO A 412 -12.18 -53.74 -13.06
CA PRO A 412 -12.53 -54.79 -14.01
C PRO A 412 -14.03 -54.77 -14.33
N PRO A 413 -14.45 -55.18 -15.55
CA PRO A 413 -15.85 -55.45 -15.82
C PRO A 413 -16.33 -56.60 -14.92
N GLY A 414 -17.45 -56.38 -14.22
CA GLY A 414 -17.87 -57.24 -13.12
C GLY A 414 -18.26 -58.68 -13.49
N GLY A 415 -17.97 -59.58 -12.55
CA GLY A 415 -18.55 -60.89 -12.29
C GLY A 415 -18.27 -61.18 -10.81
N ASP A 416 -19.29 -61.49 -10.02
CA ASP A 416 -19.25 -61.47 -8.55
C ASP A 416 -18.20 -62.39 -7.91
#